data_AF-A0A8J3VIA7-F1
#
_entry.id   AF-A0A8J3VIA7-F1
#
_cell.length_a   1.000
_cell.length_b   1.000
_cell.length_c   1.000
_cell.angle_alpha   90.00
_cell.angle_beta   90.00
_cell.angle_gamma   90.00
#
_symmetry.space_group_name_H-M   'P 1'
#
loop_
_entity.id
_entity.type
_entity.pdbx_description
1 polymer ?
#
loop_
_entity_poly.entity_id
_entity_poly.type
_entity_poly.pdbx_seq_one_letter_code
_entity_poly.pdbx_strand_id
1 'polypeptide(L)'
;MSQPELQRFYTRSDPRGLFPYLSGSPNLEHNRLAVFWRPLIDMTDSEASPTRLRMIAPVSSWLADPAQERWPWFSMIGIPGLRHQVLRHAGLRHYDCADPTALPEALRTPAWSTLIQEVNRFDMLGPARRALVLFALAQLSYCIYALKLAGEVEPDGRSDHDHYVYHVARLHARTPGQVARALDLFGALSITSRDPMLVAAACFQGIGHSLRDAKNLTLARNFAQRGAAQRLPDTWHGWLVGSRFRRATALLRLAEGRLDWMRHDMETALAFNERLLAAATEPSDRMVAVENTRYLLELRIQARDGVLARCGELIQLDPYCVEARLIAGDGHLAAQDYASAARWYSHAGELGTGSGAVGWFRAAQCHDFLGERGEALNAMGRCLELDSTAVEARNYLAAHH
;
A
#
# COMPACT_ATOMS: atom_id res chain seq x y z
N MET A 1 2.53 -25.77 17.96
CA MET A 1 2.67 -26.33 16.59
C MET A 1 4.11 -26.78 16.44
N SER A 2 4.33 -28.05 16.11
CA SER A 2 5.68 -28.61 15.93
C SER A 2 6.26 -28.15 14.58
N GLN A 3 7.59 -27.95 14.55
CA GLN A 3 8.39 -27.54 13.39
C GLN A 3 8.13 -28.25 12.02
N PRO A 4 7.53 -29.46 11.90
CA PRO A 4 7.35 -30.10 10.58
C PRO A 4 6.22 -29.54 9.70
N GLU A 5 5.27 -28.77 10.23
CA GLU A 5 4.09 -28.36 9.45
C GLU A 5 4.36 -27.17 8.50
N LEU A 6 5.32 -26.30 8.84
CA LEU A 6 5.73 -25.19 7.96
C LEU A 6 6.43 -25.69 6.68
N GLN A 7 7.11 -26.84 6.72
CA GLN A 7 7.75 -27.41 5.52
C GLN A 7 6.75 -28.00 4.51
N ARG A 8 5.53 -28.37 4.93
CA ARG A 8 4.52 -28.96 4.02
C ARG A 8 3.82 -27.94 3.13
N PHE A 9 3.79 -26.66 3.51
CA PHE A 9 3.24 -25.58 2.69
C PHE A 9 4.27 -24.92 1.76
N TYR A 10 5.55 -25.31 1.88
CA TYR A 10 6.63 -24.94 0.95
C TYR A 10 7.10 -26.19 0.22
N THR A 11 6.22 -26.78 -0.59
CA THR A 11 6.64 -27.80 -1.55
C THR A 11 7.65 -27.18 -2.52
N ARG A 12 8.58 -28.00 -2.99
CA ARG A 12 9.58 -27.74 -4.06
C ARG A 12 9.01 -27.18 -5.39
N SER A 13 7.71 -26.91 -5.43
CA SER A 13 6.94 -26.28 -6.50
C SER A 13 6.72 -24.77 -6.30
N ASP A 14 7.25 -24.16 -5.22
CA ASP A 14 7.53 -22.72 -5.22
C ASP A 14 8.42 -22.46 -6.45
N PRO A 15 8.00 -21.66 -7.45
CA PRO A 15 8.60 -21.68 -8.77
C PRO A 15 10.09 -21.38 -8.66
N ARG A 16 10.90 -22.44 -8.73
CA ARG A 16 12.36 -22.41 -8.89
C ARG A 16 12.78 -21.79 -10.24
N GLY A 17 11.87 -21.12 -10.92
CA GLY A 17 12.13 -20.29 -12.08
C GLY A 17 11.52 -18.92 -11.86
N LEU A 18 12.35 -17.88 -12.08
CA LEU A 18 11.96 -16.50 -12.44
C LEU A 18 12.01 -15.39 -11.37
N PHE A 19 12.81 -15.49 -10.29
CA PHE A 19 13.22 -14.28 -9.54
C PHE A 19 14.47 -13.64 -10.18
N PRO A 20 14.56 -12.32 -10.44
CA PRO A 20 15.61 -11.79 -11.32
C PRO A 20 16.87 -11.32 -10.61
N TYR A 21 18.02 -11.72 -11.18
CA TYR A 21 19.18 -10.84 -11.32
C TYR A 21 18.76 -9.53 -12.00
N LEU A 22 19.15 -8.40 -11.41
CA LEU A 22 18.97 -7.04 -11.94
C LEU A 22 19.73 -6.87 -13.26
N SER A 23 19.16 -7.33 -14.38
CA SER A 23 19.72 -7.12 -15.71
C SER A 23 18.98 -5.98 -16.40
N GLY A 24 19.74 -4.89 -16.63
CA GLY A 24 19.28 -3.62 -17.18
C GLY A 24 18.97 -3.63 -18.67
N SER A 25 18.08 -4.50 -19.12
CA SER A 25 17.45 -4.25 -20.43
C SER A 25 16.56 -3.00 -20.30
N PRO A 26 16.79 -1.95 -21.11
CA PRO A 26 15.97 -0.73 -21.09
C PRO A 26 14.57 -0.97 -21.68
N ASN A 27 14.33 -2.16 -22.26
CA ASN A 27 13.03 -2.53 -22.82
C ASN A 27 12.12 -3.09 -21.74
N LEU A 28 10.92 -2.48 -21.58
CA LEU A 28 9.88 -2.88 -20.63
C LEU A 28 9.58 -4.38 -20.64
N GLU A 29 9.49 -5.00 -21.82
CA GLU A 29 9.08 -6.40 -21.97
C GLU A 29 10.10 -7.39 -21.40
N HIS A 30 11.37 -6.99 -21.37
CA HIS A 30 12.49 -7.82 -20.92
C HIS A 30 12.97 -7.42 -19.51
N ASN A 31 12.47 -6.30 -18.99
CA ASN A 31 12.79 -5.79 -17.68
C ASN A 31 11.82 -6.37 -16.65
N ARG A 32 12.25 -7.40 -15.93
CA ARG A 32 11.37 -8.12 -15.00
C ARG A 32 10.84 -7.25 -13.85
N LEU A 33 11.63 -6.27 -13.37
CA LEU A 33 11.14 -5.29 -12.40
C LEU A 33 10.03 -4.43 -13.04
N ALA A 34 10.19 -4.05 -14.31
CA ALA A 34 9.16 -3.34 -15.05
C ALA A 34 7.87 -4.17 -15.25
N VAL A 35 7.98 -5.46 -15.57
CA VAL A 35 6.82 -6.36 -15.71
C VAL A 35 6.01 -6.41 -14.41
N PHE A 36 6.72 -6.46 -13.29
CA PHE A 36 6.15 -6.53 -11.96
C PHE A 36 5.44 -5.23 -11.53
N TRP A 37 6.06 -4.08 -11.81
CA TRP A 37 5.52 -2.76 -11.50
C TRP A 37 4.80 -2.10 -12.68
N ARG A 38 4.46 -2.86 -13.73
CA ARG A 38 3.95 -2.32 -14.99
C ARG A 38 2.75 -1.37 -14.83
N PRO A 39 1.75 -1.67 -13.98
CA PRO A 39 0.63 -0.75 -13.76
C PRO A 39 1.07 0.64 -13.29
N LEU A 40 2.14 0.71 -12.48
CA LEU A 40 2.67 1.98 -11.98
C LEU A 40 3.45 2.77 -13.06
N ILE A 41 3.99 2.06 -14.04
CA ILE A 41 4.85 2.61 -15.09
C ILE A 41 4.01 3.20 -16.23
N ASP A 42 3.11 2.40 -16.78
CA ASP A 42 2.36 2.69 -18.01
C ASP A 42 0.85 2.44 -17.91
N MET A 43 0.33 2.15 -16.70
CA MET A 43 -1.08 1.81 -16.42
C MET A 43 -1.58 0.49 -17.04
N THR A 44 -0.70 -0.32 -17.61
CA THR A 44 -1.05 -1.67 -18.11
C THR A 44 -1.09 -2.66 -16.96
N ASP A 45 -2.14 -3.46 -16.89
CA ASP A 45 -2.27 -4.50 -15.88
C ASP A 45 -1.19 -5.60 -16.04
N SER A 46 -0.90 -6.30 -14.95
CA SER A 46 0.04 -7.41 -14.92
C SER A 46 -0.37 -8.39 -13.83
N GLU A 47 -0.51 -9.67 -14.18
CA GLU A 47 -0.84 -10.72 -13.20
C GLU A 47 0.22 -10.85 -12.11
N ALA A 48 1.47 -10.50 -12.45
CA ALA A 48 2.59 -10.46 -11.52
C ALA A 48 2.52 -9.27 -10.56
N SER A 49 1.64 -8.28 -10.76
CA SER A 49 1.64 -7.09 -9.92
C SER A 49 1.17 -7.35 -8.48
N PRO A 50 1.82 -6.70 -7.50
CA PRO A 50 1.37 -6.70 -6.11
C PRO A 50 -0.09 -6.29 -5.99
N THR A 51 -0.79 -6.87 -5.02
CA THR A 51 -2.20 -6.56 -4.75
C THR A 51 -2.47 -5.05 -4.64
N ARG A 52 -1.52 -4.30 -4.07
CA ARG A 52 -1.61 -2.83 -3.92
C ARG A 52 -1.63 -2.04 -5.24
N LEU A 53 -1.21 -2.61 -6.37
CA LEU A 53 -1.20 -1.94 -7.68
C LEU A 53 -2.40 -2.32 -8.55
N ARG A 54 -3.10 -3.41 -8.21
CA ARG A 54 -4.16 -3.98 -9.04
C ARG A 54 -5.34 -3.02 -9.25
N MET A 55 -5.47 -2.01 -8.41
CA MET A 55 -6.47 -0.95 -8.53
C MET A 55 -6.21 0.02 -9.67
N ILE A 56 -4.99 0.10 -10.21
CA ILE A 56 -4.67 1.01 -11.30
C ILE A 56 -5.45 0.68 -12.57
N ALA A 57 -5.58 -0.61 -12.91
CA ALA A 57 -6.29 -1.02 -14.13
C ALA A 57 -7.81 -0.72 -14.05
N PRO A 58 -8.55 -1.08 -12.97
CA PRO A 58 -9.95 -0.68 -12.80
C PRO A 58 -10.15 0.83 -12.79
N VAL A 59 -9.27 1.59 -12.13
CA VAL A 59 -9.35 3.06 -12.15
C VAL A 59 -9.18 3.61 -13.56
N SER A 60 -8.29 3.02 -14.35
CA SER A 60 -8.11 3.39 -15.75
C SER A 60 -9.36 3.09 -16.58
N SER A 61 -10.02 1.95 -16.36
CA SER A 61 -11.28 1.64 -17.05
C SER A 61 -12.42 2.59 -16.64
N TRP A 62 -12.50 2.98 -15.36
CA TRP A 62 -13.51 3.95 -14.91
C TRP A 62 -13.25 5.33 -15.49
N LEU A 63 -11.99 5.73 -15.68
CA LEU A 63 -11.65 6.95 -16.43
C LEU A 63 -11.97 6.82 -17.93
N ALA A 64 -11.99 5.63 -18.52
CA ALA A 64 -12.40 5.47 -19.90
C ALA A 64 -13.93 5.52 -20.07
N ASP A 65 -14.68 5.16 -19.03
CA ASP A 65 -16.14 5.12 -19.06
C ASP A 65 -16.79 6.36 -18.39
N PRO A 66 -17.41 7.27 -19.15
CA PRO A 66 -18.11 8.42 -18.58
C PRO A 66 -19.39 8.05 -17.83
N ALA A 67 -19.97 6.87 -18.07
CA ALA A 67 -21.16 6.39 -17.36
C ALA A 67 -20.85 5.77 -16.00
N GLN A 68 -19.57 5.54 -15.69
CA GLN A 68 -19.16 4.99 -14.40
C GLN A 68 -19.30 6.03 -13.28
N GLU A 69 -20.44 6.04 -12.61
CA GLU A 69 -20.69 6.95 -11.47
C GLU A 69 -20.27 6.37 -10.11
N ARG A 70 -20.09 5.04 -10.02
CA ARG A 70 -19.80 4.37 -8.75
C ARG A 70 -18.51 3.56 -8.84
N TRP A 71 -17.55 3.87 -7.99
CA TRP A 71 -16.34 3.07 -7.83
C TRP A 71 -16.05 2.88 -6.34
N PRO A 72 -15.30 1.85 -5.93
CA PRO A 72 -14.84 1.68 -4.56
C PRO A 72 -13.78 2.74 -4.20
N TRP A 73 -14.24 3.97 -3.99
CA TRP A 73 -13.44 5.17 -3.70
C TRP A 73 -12.60 5.08 -2.41
N PHE A 74 -12.79 4.02 -1.64
CA PHE A 74 -12.04 3.73 -0.42
C PHE A 74 -10.74 2.98 -0.64
N SER A 75 -10.48 2.39 -1.81
CA SER A 75 -9.27 1.56 -1.99
C SER A 75 -7.97 2.30 -1.64
N MET A 76 -6.95 1.56 -1.21
CA MET A 76 -5.59 2.02 -0.92
C MET A 76 -5.09 2.97 -2.00
N ILE A 77 -4.43 4.05 -1.60
CA ILE A 77 -3.67 4.92 -2.53
C ILE A 77 -2.20 4.50 -2.51
N GLY A 78 -1.55 4.66 -3.66
CA GLY A 78 -0.13 4.38 -3.84
C GLY A 78 0.77 5.10 -2.83
N ILE A 79 1.94 4.53 -2.59
CA ILE A 79 2.96 5.15 -1.73
C ILE A 79 3.57 6.33 -2.51
N PRO A 80 3.65 7.54 -1.95
CA PRO A 80 4.33 8.68 -2.56
C PRO A 80 5.77 8.36 -2.91
N GLY A 81 6.23 8.83 -4.09
CA GLY A 81 7.60 8.61 -4.55
C GLY A 81 7.92 7.18 -5.01
N LEU A 82 7.05 6.20 -4.77
CA LEU A 82 7.28 4.80 -5.19
C LEU A 82 7.50 4.69 -6.70
N ARG A 83 6.70 5.40 -7.51
CA ARG A 83 6.86 5.41 -8.98
C ARG A 83 8.26 5.84 -9.39
N HIS A 84 8.73 6.97 -8.88
CA HIS A 84 10.06 7.50 -9.16
C HIS A 84 11.16 6.49 -8.79
N GLN A 85 11.05 5.88 -7.61
CA GLN A 85 12.00 4.86 -7.15
C GLN A 85 12.02 3.64 -8.08
N VAL A 86 10.84 3.09 -8.41
CA VAL A 86 10.71 1.94 -9.31
C VAL A 86 11.33 2.23 -10.68
N LEU A 87 11.02 3.39 -11.26
CA LEU A 87 11.52 3.76 -12.58
C LEU A 87 13.03 3.94 -12.60
N ARG A 88 13.60 4.58 -11.57
CA ARG A 88 15.04 4.71 -11.40
C ARG A 88 15.70 3.34 -11.29
N HIS A 89 15.16 2.43 -10.47
CA HIS A 89 15.71 1.09 -10.27
C HIS A 89 15.58 0.21 -11.52
N ALA A 90 14.50 0.37 -12.29
CA ALA A 90 14.30 -0.32 -13.56
C ALA A 90 15.12 0.29 -14.71
N GLY A 91 15.80 1.43 -14.51
CA GLY A 91 16.50 2.12 -15.60
C GLY A 91 15.58 2.80 -16.63
N LEU A 92 14.30 2.98 -16.30
CA LEU A 92 13.25 3.50 -17.19
C LEU A 92 13.10 5.02 -17.07
N ARG A 93 14.21 5.75 -17.18
CA ARG A 93 14.24 7.21 -16.93
C ARG A 93 13.30 8.01 -17.84
N HIS A 94 13.01 7.51 -19.04
CA HIS A 94 12.09 8.17 -19.99
C HIS A 94 10.62 8.18 -19.52
N TYR A 95 10.25 7.29 -18.58
CA TYR A 95 8.94 7.29 -17.94
C TYR A 95 8.88 8.20 -16.70
N ASP A 96 10.02 8.67 -16.19
CA ASP A 96 10.12 9.40 -14.92
C ASP A 96 9.86 10.89 -15.13
N CYS A 97 8.59 11.24 -15.30
CA CYS A 97 8.12 12.62 -15.38
C CYS A 97 7.47 13.07 -14.05
N ALA A 98 7.70 14.33 -13.66
CA ALA A 98 7.09 14.94 -12.47
C ALA A 98 5.60 15.31 -12.67
N ASP A 99 5.19 15.45 -13.93
CA ASP A 99 3.83 15.75 -14.39
C ASP A 99 3.41 14.64 -15.36
N PRO A 100 2.22 13.99 -15.19
CA PRO A 100 1.76 12.95 -16.10
C PRO A 100 1.63 13.42 -17.55
N THR A 101 1.37 14.70 -17.81
CA THR A 101 1.26 15.29 -19.15
C THR A 101 2.60 15.37 -19.89
N ALA A 102 3.71 15.36 -19.14
CA ALA A 102 5.06 15.41 -19.69
C ALA A 102 5.61 14.05 -20.16
N LEU A 103 4.86 12.95 -19.99
CA LEU A 103 5.27 11.66 -20.56
C LEU A 103 5.30 11.76 -22.10
N PRO A 104 6.39 11.38 -22.78
CA PRO A 104 6.48 11.43 -24.25
C PRO A 104 5.35 10.65 -24.92
N GLU A 105 4.80 11.19 -26.02
CA GLU A 105 3.65 10.58 -26.71
C GLU A 105 3.88 9.13 -27.13
N ALA A 106 5.09 8.81 -27.61
CA ALA A 106 5.49 7.46 -27.99
C ALA A 106 5.47 6.43 -26.84
N LEU A 107 5.44 6.89 -25.57
CA LEU A 107 5.40 6.02 -24.38
C LEU A 107 4.00 5.96 -23.74
N ARG A 108 3.03 6.73 -24.24
CA ARG A 108 1.68 6.79 -23.67
C ARG A 108 0.86 5.57 -24.11
N THR A 109 0.33 4.85 -23.15
CA THR A 109 -0.73 3.86 -23.40
C THR A 109 -2.07 4.57 -23.63
N PRO A 110 -3.11 3.86 -24.12
CA PRO A 110 -4.46 4.41 -24.18
C PRO A 110 -4.96 4.89 -22.80
N ALA A 111 -4.72 4.11 -21.74
CA ALA A 111 -5.09 4.46 -20.37
C ALA A 111 -4.41 5.76 -19.92
N TRP A 112 -3.12 5.92 -20.20
CA TRP A 112 -2.38 7.15 -19.88
C TRP A 112 -2.89 8.36 -20.67
N SER A 113 -3.23 8.14 -21.94
CA SER A 113 -3.79 9.19 -22.81
C SER A 113 -5.14 9.67 -22.28
N THR A 114 -6.01 8.77 -21.84
CA THR A 114 -7.27 9.11 -21.17
C THR A 114 -7.03 9.93 -19.91
N LEU A 115 -6.08 9.52 -19.05
CA LEU A 115 -5.73 10.30 -17.85
C LEU A 115 -5.28 11.73 -18.20
N ILE A 116 -4.41 11.89 -19.20
CA ILE A 116 -3.96 13.23 -19.64
C ILE A 116 -5.14 14.08 -20.14
N GLN A 117 -6.04 13.49 -20.92
CA GLN A 117 -7.23 14.21 -21.41
C GLN A 117 -8.08 14.72 -20.24
N GLU A 118 -8.30 13.89 -19.22
CA GLU A 118 -9.06 14.25 -18.02
C GLU A 118 -8.35 15.33 -17.19
N VAL A 119 -7.03 15.24 -17.03
CA VAL A 119 -6.21 16.25 -16.36
C VAL A 119 -6.30 17.60 -17.08
N ASN A 120 -6.19 17.62 -18.41
CA ASN A 120 -6.24 18.85 -19.20
C ASN A 120 -7.60 19.56 -19.14
N ARG A 121 -8.67 18.84 -18.84
CA ARG A 121 -10.02 19.39 -18.71
C ARG A 121 -10.52 19.44 -17.27
N PHE A 122 -9.65 19.26 -16.27
CA PHE A 122 -10.02 19.05 -14.87
C PHE A 122 -10.98 20.10 -14.34
N ASP A 123 -10.76 21.37 -14.67
CA ASP A 123 -11.62 22.48 -14.24
C ASP A 123 -13.05 22.43 -14.81
N MET A 124 -13.26 21.71 -15.91
CA MET A 124 -14.58 21.50 -16.52
C MET A 124 -15.30 20.25 -15.99
N LEU A 125 -14.62 19.44 -15.18
CA LEU A 125 -15.17 18.20 -14.63
C LEU A 125 -16.02 18.46 -13.38
N GLY A 126 -17.07 17.66 -13.19
CA GLY A 126 -17.83 17.63 -11.93
C GLY A 126 -17.05 16.99 -10.77
N PRO A 127 -17.48 17.20 -9.51
CA PRO A 127 -16.74 16.78 -8.32
C PRO A 127 -16.40 15.27 -8.28
N ALA A 128 -17.37 14.43 -8.63
CA ALA A 128 -17.19 12.98 -8.69
C ALA A 128 -16.05 12.60 -9.67
N ARG A 129 -16.05 13.18 -10.87
CA ARG A 129 -15.03 12.88 -11.88
C ARG A 129 -13.66 13.44 -11.49
N ARG A 130 -13.60 14.64 -10.91
CA ARG A 130 -12.36 15.19 -10.34
C ARG A 130 -11.79 14.27 -9.25
N ALA A 131 -12.63 13.75 -8.37
CA ALA A 131 -12.22 12.81 -7.33
C ALA A 131 -11.58 11.54 -7.93
N LEU A 132 -12.15 11.01 -9.01
CA LEU A 132 -11.60 9.85 -9.73
C LEU A 132 -10.23 10.18 -10.38
N VAL A 133 -10.07 11.36 -10.98
CA VAL A 133 -8.77 11.81 -11.53
C VAL A 133 -7.73 11.94 -10.42
N LEU A 134 -8.06 12.58 -9.30
CA LEU A 134 -7.18 12.68 -8.13
C LEU A 134 -6.82 11.30 -7.59
N PHE A 135 -7.77 10.37 -7.55
CA PHE A 135 -7.54 9.00 -7.13
C PHE A 135 -6.56 8.27 -8.06
N ALA A 136 -6.72 8.39 -9.38
CA ALA A 136 -5.80 7.83 -10.37
C ALA A 136 -4.38 8.38 -10.21
N LEU A 137 -4.25 9.71 -10.07
CA LEU A 137 -2.96 10.35 -9.82
C LEU A 137 -2.32 9.87 -8.51
N ALA A 138 -3.11 9.67 -7.46
CA ALA A 138 -2.63 9.12 -6.19
C ALA A 138 -2.11 7.68 -6.34
N GLN A 139 -2.79 6.82 -7.12
CA GLN A 139 -2.31 5.47 -7.40
C GLN A 139 -0.94 5.47 -8.09
N LEU A 140 -0.72 6.45 -8.97
CA LEU A 140 0.52 6.64 -9.72
C LEU A 140 1.59 7.44 -8.97
N SER A 141 1.41 7.65 -7.66
CA SER A 141 2.32 8.43 -6.80
C SER A 141 2.45 9.92 -7.16
N TYR A 142 1.53 10.51 -7.95
CA TYR A 142 1.50 11.93 -8.32
C TYR A 142 0.82 12.84 -7.28
N CYS A 143 1.03 12.58 -5.98
CA CYS A 143 0.27 13.28 -4.92
C CYS A 143 0.46 14.81 -4.93
N ILE A 144 1.69 15.29 -5.16
CA ILE A 144 1.98 16.74 -5.20
C ILE A 144 1.30 17.40 -6.40
N TYR A 145 1.35 16.76 -7.58
CA TYR A 145 0.68 17.27 -8.77
C TYR A 145 -0.84 17.30 -8.58
N ALA A 146 -1.40 16.22 -8.01
CA ALA A 146 -2.82 16.13 -7.70
C ALA A 146 -3.29 17.23 -6.72
N LEU A 147 -2.50 17.56 -5.70
CA LEU A 147 -2.80 18.67 -4.79
C LEU A 147 -2.78 20.04 -5.49
N LYS A 148 -1.80 20.28 -6.37
CA LYS A 148 -1.76 21.52 -7.16
C LYS A 148 -2.99 21.67 -8.05
N LEU A 149 -3.41 20.57 -8.67
CA LEU A 149 -4.59 20.52 -9.53
C LEU A 149 -5.89 20.73 -8.73
N ALA A 150 -5.96 20.16 -7.52
CA ALA A 150 -7.15 20.25 -6.67
C ALA A 150 -7.40 21.66 -6.11
N GLY A 151 -6.33 22.40 -5.82
CA GLY A 151 -6.39 23.70 -5.14
C GLY A 151 -6.83 23.58 -3.68
N GLU A 152 -7.20 24.72 -3.10
CA GLU A 152 -7.78 24.77 -1.75
C GLU A 152 -9.25 24.36 -1.80
N VAL A 153 -9.64 23.49 -0.87
CA VAL A 153 -10.99 22.93 -0.79
C VAL A 153 -11.45 22.87 0.65
N GLU A 154 -12.76 23.00 0.85
CA GLU A 154 -13.41 22.81 2.14
C GLU A 154 -14.70 22.00 1.94
N PRO A 155 -15.10 21.17 2.91
CA PRO A 155 -16.37 20.46 2.83
C PRO A 155 -17.54 21.45 2.97
N ASP A 156 -18.61 21.20 2.22
CA ASP A 156 -19.81 22.05 2.20
C ASP A 156 -21.10 21.28 2.53
N GLY A 157 -20.98 19.98 2.81
CA GLY A 157 -22.10 19.10 3.17
C GLY A 157 -22.83 18.49 1.98
N ARG A 158 -22.48 18.84 0.74
CA ARG A 158 -22.97 18.14 -0.47
C ARG A 158 -22.14 16.88 -0.68
N SER A 159 -22.82 15.74 -0.87
CA SER A 159 -22.16 14.43 -0.88
C SER A 159 -21.06 14.31 -1.95
N ASP A 160 -21.34 14.72 -3.18
CA ASP A 160 -20.38 14.66 -4.29
C ASP A 160 -19.15 15.53 -4.07
N HIS A 161 -19.34 16.74 -3.54
CA HIS A 161 -18.25 17.66 -3.19
C HIS A 161 -17.45 17.19 -1.97
N ASP A 162 -18.10 16.71 -0.90
CA ASP A 162 -17.42 16.18 0.27
C ASP A 162 -16.58 14.93 -0.07
N HIS A 163 -17.05 14.07 -0.99
CA HIS A 163 -16.26 12.95 -1.51
C HIS A 163 -15.00 13.44 -2.22
N TYR A 164 -15.10 14.49 -3.02
CA TYR A 164 -13.95 15.15 -3.64
C TYR A 164 -12.97 15.68 -2.58
N VAL A 165 -13.46 16.41 -1.58
CA VAL A 165 -12.66 16.91 -0.44
C VAL A 165 -11.98 15.78 0.32
N TYR A 166 -12.64 14.63 0.49
CA TYR A 166 -12.04 13.46 1.12
C TYR A 166 -10.84 12.92 0.35
N HIS A 167 -10.91 12.89 -0.98
CA HIS A 167 -9.75 12.51 -1.80
C HIS A 167 -8.60 13.51 -1.67
N VAL A 168 -8.90 14.82 -1.60
CA VAL A 168 -7.88 15.85 -1.34
C VAL A 168 -7.25 15.67 0.04
N ALA A 169 -8.04 15.40 1.08
CA ALA A 169 -7.55 15.12 2.43
C ALA A 169 -6.62 13.90 2.44
N ARG A 170 -6.96 12.84 1.69
CA ARG A 170 -6.10 11.65 1.54
C ARG A 170 -4.78 11.96 0.83
N LEU A 171 -4.76 12.89 -0.12
CA LEU A 171 -3.54 13.35 -0.79
C LEU A 171 -2.64 14.14 0.18
N HIS A 172 -3.21 15.05 0.97
CA HIS A 172 -2.47 15.76 2.03
C HIS A 172 -1.88 14.78 3.05
N ALA A 173 -2.66 13.78 3.48
CA ALA A 173 -2.20 12.77 4.44
C ALA A 173 -0.99 11.95 3.96
N ARG A 174 -0.76 11.89 2.65
CA ARG A 174 0.39 11.20 2.05
C ARG A 174 1.53 12.14 1.72
N THR A 175 1.31 13.44 1.65
CA THR A 175 2.34 14.39 1.28
C THR A 175 3.15 14.78 2.53
N PRO A 176 4.49 14.63 2.51
CA PRO A 176 5.32 15.02 3.66
C PRO A 176 5.04 16.47 4.10
N GLY A 177 4.87 16.68 5.41
CA GLY A 177 4.58 17.99 6.00
C GLY A 177 3.12 18.46 5.88
N GLN A 178 2.22 17.69 5.26
CA GLN A 178 0.83 18.10 5.00
C GLN A 178 -0.20 17.41 5.90
N VAL A 179 0.23 16.62 6.89
CA VAL A 179 -0.67 15.83 7.74
C VAL A 179 -1.63 16.68 8.57
N ALA A 180 -1.20 17.85 9.05
CA ALA A 180 -2.07 18.76 9.81
C ALA A 180 -3.31 19.16 8.98
N ARG A 181 -3.09 19.62 7.74
CA ARG A 181 -4.16 19.97 6.81
C ARG A 181 -5.08 18.77 6.51
N ALA A 182 -4.52 17.57 6.37
CA ALA A 182 -5.32 16.37 6.20
C ALA A 182 -6.24 16.09 7.40
N LEU A 183 -5.71 16.21 8.62
CA LEU A 183 -6.49 16.02 9.85
C LEU A 183 -7.58 17.08 10.02
N ASP A 184 -7.32 18.32 9.61
CA ASP A 184 -8.33 19.40 9.60
C ASP A 184 -9.47 19.05 8.66
N LEU A 185 -9.16 18.65 7.42
CA LEU A 185 -10.17 18.27 6.43
C LEU A 185 -10.97 17.02 6.87
N PHE A 186 -10.31 15.97 7.38
CA PHE A 186 -11.03 14.81 7.94
C PHE A 186 -11.89 15.20 9.15
N GLY A 187 -11.39 16.12 9.98
CA GLY A 187 -12.11 16.70 11.10
C GLY A 187 -13.39 17.40 10.66
N ALA A 188 -13.29 18.29 9.68
CA ALA A 188 -14.42 19.02 9.11
C ALA A 188 -15.42 18.07 8.45
N LEU A 189 -14.97 17.15 7.59
CA LEU A 189 -15.81 16.13 6.95
C LEU A 189 -16.61 15.30 7.97
N SER A 190 -15.99 14.91 9.07
CA SER A 190 -16.66 14.13 10.12
C SER A 190 -17.71 14.91 10.93
N ILE A 191 -17.82 16.23 10.72
CA ILE A 191 -18.80 17.12 11.37
C ILE A 191 -19.86 17.57 10.36
N THR A 192 -19.45 18.01 9.17
CA THR A 192 -20.31 18.71 8.21
C THR A 192 -20.97 17.78 7.20
N SER A 193 -20.36 16.61 6.92
CA SER A 193 -20.89 15.72 5.89
C SER A 193 -22.18 15.03 6.33
N ARG A 194 -23.11 14.89 5.37
CA ARG A 194 -24.39 14.21 5.56
C ARG A 194 -24.36 12.73 5.18
N ASP A 195 -23.27 12.26 4.56
CA ASP A 195 -23.08 10.86 4.21
C ASP A 195 -22.45 10.11 5.40
N PRO A 196 -23.18 9.21 6.08
CA PRO A 196 -22.66 8.48 7.24
C PRO A 196 -21.47 7.58 6.90
N MET A 197 -21.39 7.07 5.67
CA MET A 197 -20.23 6.29 5.24
C MET A 197 -19.00 7.18 5.12
N LEU A 198 -19.16 8.38 4.56
CA LEU A 198 -18.08 9.34 4.44
C LEU A 198 -17.60 9.86 5.79
N VAL A 199 -18.52 10.13 6.72
CA VAL A 199 -18.16 10.49 8.10
C VAL A 199 -17.32 9.39 8.76
N ALA A 200 -17.78 8.14 8.70
CA ALA A 200 -17.02 7.01 9.25
C ALA A 200 -15.67 6.83 8.54
N ALA A 201 -15.63 7.11 7.23
CA ALA A 201 -14.41 7.04 6.43
C ALA A 201 -13.38 8.09 6.81
N ALA A 202 -13.81 9.34 6.98
CA ALA A 202 -12.99 10.43 7.48
C ALA A 202 -12.49 10.12 8.90
N CYS A 203 -13.36 9.58 9.77
CA CYS A 203 -12.99 9.18 11.13
C CYS A 203 -11.92 8.09 11.15
N PHE A 204 -12.00 7.04 10.32
CA PHE A 204 -10.95 6.01 10.34
C PHE A 204 -9.60 6.55 9.86
N GLN A 205 -9.59 7.41 8.81
CA GLN A 205 -8.35 8.06 8.35
C GLN A 205 -7.80 8.97 9.45
N GLY A 206 -8.67 9.76 10.08
CA GLY A 206 -8.36 10.64 11.20
C GLY A 206 -7.71 9.89 12.37
N ILE A 207 -8.25 8.73 12.78
CA ILE A 207 -7.63 7.88 13.81
C ILE A 207 -6.21 7.48 13.40
N GLY A 208 -6.05 6.91 12.19
CA GLY A 208 -4.76 6.39 11.73
C GLY A 208 -3.66 7.46 11.67
N HIS A 209 -3.97 8.65 11.17
CA HIS A 209 -3.02 9.76 11.07
C HIS A 209 -2.80 10.48 12.41
N SER A 210 -3.82 10.56 13.26
CA SER A 210 -3.66 11.10 14.62
C SER A 210 -2.68 10.27 15.43
N LEU A 211 -2.72 8.93 15.31
CA LEU A 211 -1.84 8.03 16.06
C LEU A 211 -0.41 8.00 15.50
N ARG A 212 -0.25 7.80 14.18
CA ARG A 212 1.06 7.56 13.57
C ARG A 212 1.88 8.83 13.39
N ASP A 213 1.23 9.89 12.96
CA ASP A 213 1.92 11.08 12.46
C ASP A 213 1.87 12.22 13.49
N ALA A 214 0.67 12.55 13.98
CA ALA A 214 0.50 13.62 14.97
C ALA A 214 0.78 13.17 16.42
N LYS A 215 0.84 11.85 16.67
CA LYS A 215 0.99 11.23 17.99
C LYS A 215 -0.02 11.78 19.03
N ASN A 216 -1.23 12.08 18.58
CA ASN A 216 -2.29 12.71 19.37
C ASN A 216 -3.42 11.72 19.67
N LEU A 217 -3.34 11.09 20.85
CA LEU A 217 -4.31 10.09 21.29
C LEU A 217 -5.70 10.68 21.55
N THR A 218 -5.78 11.93 22.03
CA THR A 218 -7.06 12.61 22.28
C THR A 218 -7.82 12.87 20.99
N LEU A 219 -7.12 13.36 19.96
CA LEU A 219 -7.72 13.57 18.64
C LEU A 219 -8.21 12.24 18.03
N ALA A 220 -7.43 11.17 18.16
CA ALA A 220 -7.82 9.84 17.72
C ALA A 220 -9.11 9.36 18.42
N ARG A 221 -9.26 9.59 19.73
CA ARG A 221 -10.49 9.28 20.48
C ARG A 221 -11.70 10.07 19.98
N ASN A 222 -11.53 11.36 19.67
CA ASN A 222 -12.61 12.20 19.15
C ASN A 222 -13.11 11.70 17.79
N PHE A 223 -12.21 11.24 16.91
CA PHE A 223 -12.60 10.57 15.66
C PHE A 223 -13.30 9.23 15.91
N ALA A 224 -12.80 8.40 16.84
CA ALA A 224 -13.44 7.15 17.19
C ALA A 224 -14.86 7.34 17.74
N GLN A 225 -15.08 8.33 18.59
CA GLN A 225 -16.42 8.64 19.13
C GLN A 225 -17.39 9.06 18.02
N ARG A 226 -16.97 9.98 17.13
CA ARG A 226 -17.80 10.46 16.02
C ARG A 226 -18.14 9.35 15.02
N GLY A 227 -17.16 8.51 14.67
CA GLY A 227 -17.37 7.39 13.77
C GLY A 227 -18.27 6.30 14.37
N ALA A 228 -18.17 6.04 15.67
CA ALA A 228 -19.01 5.05 16.35
C ALA A 228 -20.49 5.46 16.43
N ALA A 229 -20.79 6.76 16.35
CA ALA A 229 -22.16 7.26 16.30
C ALA A 229 -22.85 7.05 14.94
N GLN A 230 -22.11 6.68 13.90
CA GLN A 230 -22.67 6.50 12.56
C GLN A 230 -23.39 5.16 12.42
N ARG A 231 -24.61 5.19 11.88
CA ARG A 231 -25.34 4.00 11.47
C ARG A 231 -25.04 3.71 10.00
N LEU A 232 -24.13 2.78 9.76
CA LEU A 232 -23.77 2.37 8.40
C LEU A 232 -24.87 1.51 7.78
N PRO A 233 -25.12 1.66 6.46
CA PRO A 233 -26.10 0.83 5.75
C PRO A 233 -25.64 -0.62 5.66
N ASP A 234 -26.58 -1.56 5.66
CA ASP A 234 -26.31 -3.00 5.49
C ASP A 234 -26.11 -3.33 4.01
N THR A 235 -25.01 -2.82 3.46
CA THR A 235 -24.61 -2.95 2.05
C THR A 235 -23.14 -3.31 1.98
N TRP A 236 -22.69 -3.78 0.81
CA TRP A 236 -21.27 -4.09 0.59
C TRP A 236 -20.34 -2.93 0.98
N HIS A 237 -20.62 -1.70 0.53
CA HIS A 237 -19.83 -0.52 0.89
C HIS A 237 -19.89 -0.20 2.40
N GLY A 238 -21.06 -0.37 3.03
CA GLY A 238 -21.23 -0.18 4.47
C GLY A 238 -20.39 -1.16 5.29
N TRP A 239 -20.31 -2.43 4.88
CA TRP A 239 -19.44 -3.43 5.52
C TRP A 239 -17.96 -3.12 5.34
N LEU A 240 -17.54 -2.58 4.19
CA LEU A 240 -16.16 -2.20 3.93
C LEU A 240 -15.72 -1.07 4.85
N VAL A 241 -16.54 -0.01 4.92
CA VAL A 241 -16.31 1.12 5.81
C VAL A 241 -16.33 0.67 7.27
N GLY A 242 -17.29 -0.18 7.64
CA GLY A 242 -17.41 -0.75 8.99
C GLY A 242 -16.17 -1.54 9.40
N SER A 243 -15.69 -2.44 8.54
CA SER A 243 -14.47 -3.22 8.79
C SER A 243 -13.25 -2.32 8.98
N ARG A 244 -13.05 -1.33 8.09
CA ARG A 244 -11.90 -0.41 8.15
C ARG A 244 -11.95 0.50 9.37
N PHE A 245 -13.14 0.99 9.73
CA PHE A 245 -13.34 1.77 10.94
C PHE A 245 -13.00 0.95 12.19
N ARG A 246 -13.51 -0.28 12.30
CA ARG A 246 -13.22 -1.19 13.42
C ARG A 246 -11.74 -1.57 13.51
N ARG A 247 -11.06 -1.76 12.38
CA ARG A 247 -9.60 -1.90 12.36
C ARG A 247 -8.90 -0.67 12.93
N ALA A 248 -9.34 0.53 12.58
CA ALA A 248 -8.75 1.77 13.10
C ALA A 248 -9.00 1.92 14.60
N THR A 249 -10.18 1.56 15.11
CA THR A 249 -10.44 1.55 16.55
C THR A 249 -9.60 0.49 17.26
N ALA A 250 -9.42 -0.70 16.69
CA ALA A 250 -8.50 -1.70 17.22
C ALA A 250 -7.06 -1.17 17.33
N LEU A 251 -6.56 -0.44 16.32
CA LEU A 251 -5.25 0.22 16.38
C LEU A 251 -5.19 1.27 17.50
N LEU A 252 -6.25 2.05 17.70
CA LEU A 252 -6.37 2.97 18.84
C LEU A 252 -6.31 2.21 20.17
N ARG A 253 -7.03 1.10 20.32
CA ARG A 253 -7.00 0.27 21.54
C ARG A 253 -5.63 -0.34 21.80
N LEU A 254 -4.92 -0.75 20.75
CA LEU A 254 -3.53 -1.21 20.85
C LEU A 254 -2.62 -0.10 21.39
N ALA A 255 -2.73 1.12 20.84
CA ALA A 255 -1.97 2.29 21.31
C ALA A 255 -2.31 2.69 22.76
N GLU A 256 -3.53 2.39 23.22
CA GLU A 256 -3.96 2.58 24.62
C GLU A 256 -3.52 1.43 25.55
N GLY A 257 -2.87 0.38 25.04
CA GLY A 257 -2.54 -0.82 25.82
C GLY A 257 -3.76 -1.69 26.20
N ARG A 258 -4.91 -1.49 25.55
CA ARG A 258 -6.18 -2.19 25.84
C ARG A 258 -6.35 -3.40 24.92
N LEU A 259 -5.57 -4.45 25.18
CA LEU A 259 -5.48 -5.61 24.28
C LEU A 259 -6.81 -6.37 24.11
N ASP A 260 -7.63 -6.53 25.15
CA ASP A 260 -8.90 -7.25 25.01
C ASP A 260 -9.91 -6.47 24.15
N TRP A 261 -9.97 -5.15 24.32
CA TRP A 261 -10.79 -4.27 23.48
C TRP A 261 -10.29 -4.24 22.03
N MET A 262 -8.96 -4.27 21.84
CA MET A 262 -8.37 -4.41 20.51
C MET A 262 -8.81 -5.70 19.82
N ARG A 263 -8.76 -6.84 20.53
CA ARG A 263 -9.21 -8.14 19.98
C ARG A 263 -10.69 -8.11 19.60
N HIS A 264 -11.54 -7.55 20.46
CA HIS A 264 -12.97 -7.42 20.19
C HIS A 264 -13.28 -6.59 18.93
N ASP A 265 -12.62 -5.42 18.79
CA ASP A 265 -12.78 -4.59 17.59
C ASP A 265 -12.23 -5.32 16.34
N MET A 266 -11.16 -6.10 16.48
CA MET A 266 -10.63 -6.92 15.38
C MET A 266 -11.56 -8.05 14.95
N GLU A 267 -12.16 -8.78 15.88
CA GLU A 267 -13.17 -9.80 15.59
C GLU A 267 -14.36 -9.20 14.84
N THR A 268 -14.81 -8.02 15.27
CA THR A 268 -15.88 -7.28 14.57
C THR A 268 -15.46 -6.89 13.15
N ALA A 269 -14.21 -6.42 12.98
CA ALA A 269 -13.68 -6.07 11.66
C ALA A 269 -13.59 -7.28 10.72
N LEU A 270 -13.20 -8.45 11.25
CA LEU A 270 -13.14 -9.72 10.52
C LEU A 270 -14.55 -10.20 10.11
N ALA A 271 -15.54 -10.12 11.00
CA ALA A 271 -16.91 -10.48 10.68
C ALA A 271 -17.50 -9.63 9.54
N PHE A 272 -17.21 -8.33 9.50
CA PHE A 272 -17.56 -7.50 8.34
C PHE A 272 -16.82 -7.95 7.07
N ASN A 273 -15.54 -8.31 7.18
CA ASN A 273 -14.73 -8.74 6.04
C ASN A 273 -15.19 -10.07 5.44
N GLU A 274 -15.67 -11.00 6.27
CA GLU A 274 -16.27 -12.25 5.80
C GLU A 274 -17.52 -11.98 4.95
N ARG A 275 -18.39 -11.07 5.41
CA ARG A 275 -19.57 -10.63 4.63
C ARG A 275 -19.18 -9.96 3.32
N LEU A 276 -18.13 -9.12 3.34
CA LEU A 276 -17.60 -8.47 2.14
C LEU A 276 -17.14 -9.48 1.09
N LEU A 277 -16.36 -10.49 1.51
CA LEU A 277 -15.86 -11.53 0.62
C LEU A 277 -17.00 -12.37 0.05
N ALA A 278 -18.00 -12.70 0.86
CA ALA A 278 -19.15 -13.49 0.43
C ALA A 278 -20.05 -12.74 -0.57
N ALA A 279 -20.16 -11.42 -0.47
CA ALA A 279 -21.02 -10.60 -1.31
C ALA A 279 -20.30 -9.89 -2.47
N ALA A 280 -18.99 -10.13 -2.66
CA ALA A 280 -18.25 -9.54 -3.76
C ALA A 280 -18.66 -10.18 -5.09
N THR A 281 -19.39 -9.43 -5.93
CA THR A 281 -19.84 -9.90 -7.25
C THR A 281 -18.88 -9.51 -8.36
N GLU A 282 -18.28 -8.33 -8.27
CA GLU A 282 -17.37 -7.80 -9.28
C GLU A 282 -15.90 -8.11 -8.96
N PRO A 283 -15.02 -8.24 -9.98
CA PRO A 283 -13.58 -8.40 -9.77
C PRO A 283 -12.96 -7.29 -8.90
N SER A 284 -13.42 -6.04 -9.07
CA SER A 284 -12.96 -4.90 -8.27
C SER A 284 -13.37 -5.03 -6.80
N ASP A 285 -14.57 -5.53 -6.52
CA ASP A 285 -15.06 -5.71 -5.16
C ASP A 285 -14.25 -6.79 -4.44
N ARG A 286 -14.01 -7.91 -5.12
CA ARG A 286 -13.18 -8.99 -4.57
C ARG A 286 -11.77 -8.52 -4.28
N MET A 287 -11.18 -7.73 -5.17
CA MET A 287 -9.87 -7.12 -4.95
C MET A 287 -9.86 -6.20 -3.72
N VAL A 288 -10.85 -5.33 -3.54
CA VAL A 288 -10.92 -4.42 -2.39
C VAL A 288 -11.18 -5.16 -1.08
N ALA A 289 -11.97 -6.24 -1.11
CA ALA A 289 -12.15 -7.12 0.04
C ALA A 289 -10.83 -7.83 0.42
N VAL A 290 -10.07 -8.32 -0.57
CA VAL A 290 -8.73 -8.88 -0.38
C VAL A 290 -7.75 -7.84 0.20
N GLU A 291 -7.77 -6.61 -0.32
CA GLU A 291 -6.99 -5.48 0.23
C GLU A 291 -7.34 -5.24 1.71
N ASN A 292 -8.61 -5.33 2.06
CA ASN A 292 -9.06 -5.19 3.44
C ASN A 292 -8.58 -6.36 4.33
N THR A 293 -8.65 -7.61 3.86
CA THR A 293 -8.07 -8.78 4.55
C THR A 293 -6.59 -8.56 4.86
N ARG A 294 -5.81 -8.12 3.87
CA ARG A 294 -4.38 -7.80 4.03
C ARG A 294 -4.15 -6.85 5.21
N TYR A 295 -4.94 -5.79 5.28
CA TYR A 295 -4.86 -4.79 6.34
C TYR A 295 -5.22 -5.30 7.74
N LEU A 296 -6.15 -6.26 7.84
CA LEU A 296 -6.50 -6.90 9.10
C LEU A 296 -5.36 -7.81 9.58
N LEU A 297 -4.72 -8.55 8.65
CA LEU A 297 -3.55 -9.37 8.94
C LEU A 297 -2.37 -8.53 9.43
N GLU A 298 -2.07 -7.41 8.78
CA GLU A 298 -1.00 -6.48 9.21
C GLU A 298 -1.19 -6.00 10.65
N LEU A 299 -2.42 -5.64 11.04
CA LEU A 299 -2.67 -5.20 12.42
C LEU A 299 -2.52 -6.34 13.44
N ARG A 300 -2.90 -7.57 13.09
CA ARG A 300 -2.67 -8.75 13.94
C ARG A 300 -1.19 -9.06 14.12
N ILE A 301 -0.41 -8.92 13.04
CA ILE A 301 1.05 -9.03 13.09
C ILE A 301 1.63 -7.99 14.06
N GLN A 302 1.20 -6.73 13.95
CA GLN A 302 1.63 -5.65 14.87
C GLN A 302 1.23 -5.93 16.33
N ALA A 303 0.07 -6.54 16.56
CA ALA A 303 -0.38 -7.00 17.87
C ALA A 303 0.38 -8.24 18.40
N ARG A 304 1.36 -8.76 17.65
CA ARG A 304 2.15 -9.97 17.95
C ARG A 304 1.31 -11.24 18.10
N ASP A 305 0.13 -11.29 17.48
CA ASP A 305 -0.75 -12.46 17.48
C ASP A 305 -0.35 -13.44 16.36
N GLY A 306 0.31 -14.54 16.73
CA GLY A 306 0.66 -15.61 15.79
C GLY A 306 1.50 -15.13 14.60
N VAL A 307 2.47 -14.25 14.86
CA VAL A 307 3.22 -13.47 13.85
C VAL A 307 3.61 -14.27 12.61
N LEU A 308 4.32 -15.40 12.76
CA LEU A 308 4.80 -16.20 11.63
C LEU A 308 3.65 -16.81 10.81
N ALA A 309 2.61 -17.31 11.47
CA ALA A 309 1.43 -17.85 10.78
C ALA A 309 0.71 -16.76 9.98
N ARG A 310 0.54 -15.57 10.56
CA ARG A 310 -0.09 -14.43 9.88
C ARG A 310 0.77 -13.86 8.75
N CYS A 311 2.10 -13.90 8.87
CA CYS A 311 2.99 -13.58 7.76
C CYS A 311 2.79 -14.57 6.60
N GLY A 312 2.66 -15.87 6.89
CA GLY A 312 2.36 -16.89 5.89
C GLY A 312 1.03 -16.64 5.16
N GLU A 313 -0.04 -16.36 5.90
CA GLU A 313 -1.34 -15.99 5.32
C GLU A 313 -1.25 -14.72 4.45
N LEU A 314 -0.54 -13.70 4.93
CA LEU A 314 -0.34 -12.46 4.20
C LEU A 314 0.47 -12.65 2.92
N ILE A 315 1.47 -13.54 2.92
CA ILE A 315 2.26 -13.89 1.73
C ILE A 315 1.43 -14.71 0.74
N GLN A 316 0.56 -15.60 1.20
CA GLN A 316 -0.37 -16.30 0.31
C GLN A 316 -1.34 -15.32 -0.38
N LEU A 317 -1.81 -14.32 0.36
CA LEU A 317 -2.72 -13.30 -0.13
C LEU A 317 -2.04 -12.29 -1.06
N ASP A 318 -0.82 -11.90 -0.74
CA ASP A 318 0.02 -10.96 -1.48
C ASP A 318 1.44 -11.56 -1.54
N PRO A 319 1.73 -12.41 -2.55
CA PRO A 319 3.04 -13.04 -2.74
C PRO A 319 4.18 -12.06 -2.89
N TYR A 320 3.90 -10.76 -2.88
CA TYR A 320 4.82 -9.68 -3.14
C TYR A 320 4.94 -8.72 -1.96
N CYS A 321 4.39 -9.08 -0.81
CA CYS A 321 4.51 -8.29 0.41
C CYS A 321 5.93 -8.42 0.99
N VAL A 322 6.76 -7.40 0.76
CA VAL A 322 8.14 -7.30 1.29
C VAL A 322 8.12 -7.28 2.81
N GLU A 323 7.21 -6.51 3.41
CA GLU A 323 7.16 -6.30 4.85
C GLU A 323 6.82 -7.58 5.61
N ALA A 324 5.88 -8.40 5.12
CA ALA A 324 5.57 -9.69 5.71
C ALA A 324 6.78 -10.64 5.72
N ARG A 325 7.62 -10.60 4.67
CA ARG A 325 8.85 -11.41 4.60
C ARG A 325 9.92 -10.92 5.55
N LEU A 326 10.09 -9.60 5.68
CA LEU A 326 11.01 -9.02 6.65
C LEU A 326 10.61 -9.42 8.08
N ILE A 327 9.31 -9.35 8.41
CA ILE A 327 8.81 -9.73 9.73
C ILE A 327 8.93 -11.24 9.96
N ALA A 328 8.71 -12.06 8.93
CA ALA A 328 8.97 -13.51 9.02
C ALA A 328 10.46 -13.78 9.30
N GLY A 329 11.36 -13.09 8.60
CA GLY A 329 12.80 -13.12 8.86
C GLY A 329 13.15 -12.70 10.29
N ASP A 330 12.54 -11.62 10.81
CA ASP A 330 12.72 -11.16 12.19
C ASP A 330 12.29 -12.24 13.19
N GLY A 331 11.20 -12.95 12.92
CA GLY A 331 10.73 -14.05 13.75
C GLY A 331 11.69 -15.24 13.80
N HIS A 332 12.27 -15.63 12.65
CA HIS A 332 13.30 -16.67 12.59
C HIS A 332 14.61 -16.22 13.25
N LEU A 333 15.00 -14.97 13.06
CA LEU A 333 16.18 -14.38 13.70
C LEU A 333 16.04 -14.39 15.23
N ALA A 334 14.87 -14.01 15.76
CA ALA A 334 14.59 -14.07 17.19
C ALA A 334 14.65 -15.49 17.76
N ALA A 335 14.38 -16.51 16.94
CA ALA A 335 14.53 -17.92 17.27
C ALA A 335 15.96 -18.46 17.04
N GLN A 336 16.93 -17.58 16.69
CA GLN A 336 18.32 -17.94 16.35
C GLN A 336 18.44 -18.90 15.15
N ASP A 337 17.41 -18.97 14.30
CA ASP A 337 17.43 -19.72 13.04
C ASP A 337 17.93 -18.81 11.91
N TYR A 338 19.21 -18.48 11.95
CA TYR A 338 19.86 -17.54 11.02
C TYR A 338 19.75 -17.99 9.56
N ALA A 339 19.77 -19.30 9.30
CA ALA A 339 19.64 -19.84 7.95
C ALA A 339 18.25 -19.59 7.36
N SER A 340 17.18 -19.79 8.13
CA SER A 340 15.83 -19.44 7.67
C SER A 340 15.61 -17.93 7.60
N ALA A 341 16.15 -17.17 8.55
CA ALA A 341 16.09 -15.71 8.52
C ALA A 341 16.74 -15.15 7.24
N ALA A 342 17.95 -15.61 6.90
CA ALA A 342 18.66 -15.23 5.69
C ALA A 342 17.81 -15.47 4.42
N ARG A 343 17.19 -16.66 4.30
CA ARG A 343 16.31 -16.96 3.16
C ARG A 343 15.14 -15.99 3.05
N TRP A 344 14.45 -15.73 4.16
CA TRP A 344 13.31 -14.80 4.18
C TRP A 344 13.71 -13.37 3.80
N TYR A 345 14.83 -12.90 4.32
CA TYR A 345 15.39 -11.60 4.01
C TYR A 345 15.83 -11.48 2.55
N SER A 346 16.48 -12.51 2.00
CA SER A 346 16.84 -12.57 0.58
C SER A 346 15.61 -12.50 -0.32
N HIS A 347 14.56 -13.25 -0.02
CA HIS A 347 13.30 -13.17 -0.78
C HIS A 347 12.62 -11.80 -0.67
N ALA A 348 12.74 -11.09 0.46
CA ALA A 348 12.29 -9.71 0.56
C ALA A 348 13.11 -8.79 -0.37
N GLY A 349 14.43 -9.02 -0.46
CA GLY A 349 15.34 -8.30 -1.34
C GLY A 349 15.08 -8.50 -2.84
N GLU A 350 14.73 -9.71 -3.24
CA GLU A 350 14.42 -10.07 -4.64
C GLU A 350 13.24 -9.28 -5.24
N LEU A 351 12.39 -8.67 -4.40
CA LEU A 351 11.24 -7.87 -4.83
C LEU A 351 11.61 -6.44 -5.28
N GLY A 352 12.88 -6.03 -5.16
CA GLY A 352 13.42 -4.85 -5.84
C GLY A 352 12.92 -3.48 -5.35
N THR A 353 12.36 -3.40 -4.14
CA THR A 353 11.93 -2.13 -3.52
C THR A 353 13.02 -1.55 -2.60
N GLY A 354 12.88 -0.30 -2.13
CA GLY A 354 13.76 0.24 -1.08
C GLY A 354 13.79 -0.63 0.19
N SER A 355 12.64 -1.16 0.60
CA SER A 355 12.57 -2.14 1.69
C SER A 355 13.26 -3.48 1.35
N GLY A 356 13.41 -3.79 0.07
CA GLY A 356 14.22 -4.92 -0.40
C GLY A 356 15.72 -4.73 -0.12
N ALA A 357 16.24 -3.50 -0.18
CA ALA A 357 17.63 -3.23 0.22
C ALA A 357 17.88 -3.60 1.69
N VAL A 358 16.90 -3.31 2.57
CA VAL A 358 16.92 -3.74 3.98
C VAL A 358 16.91 -5.27 4.09
N GLY A 359 16.14 -5.95 3.24
CA GLY A 359 16.16 -7.42 3.13
C GLY A 359 17.57 -7.94 2.81
N TRP A 360 18.19 -7.47 1.73
CA TRP A 360 19.55 -7.88 1.39
C TRP A 360 20.58 -7.59 2.48
N PHE A 361 20.49 -6.42 3.13
CA PHE A 361 21.37 -6.08 4.25
C PHE A 361 21.22 -7.06 5.42
N ARG A 362 19.99 -7.37 5.83
CA ARG A 362 19.73 -8.31 6.94
C ARG A 362 20.09 -9.75 6.57
N ALA A 363 19.92 -10.14 5.31
CA ALA A 363 20.39 -11.43 4.81
C ALA A 363 21.91 -11.54 4.93
N ALA A 364 22.63 -10.49 4.54
CA ALA A 364 24.09 -10.45 4.66
C ALA A 364 24.56 -10.60 6.12
N GLN A 365 23.90 -9.94 7.06
CA GLN A 365 24.21 -10.09 8.49
C GLN A 365 23.98 -11.53 8.98
N CYS A 366 22.93 -12.20 8.50
CA CYS A 366 22.69 -13.61 8.84
C CYS A 366 23.75 -14.53 8.24
N HIS A 367 24.15 -14.32 6.98
CA HIS A 367 25.21 -15.08 6.33
C HIS A 367 26.57 -14.87 6.99
N ASP A 368 26.89 -13.64 7.42
CA ASP A 368 28.10 -13.33 8.17
C ASP A 368 28.15 -14.09 9.50
N PHE A 369 27.03 -14.11 10.23
CA PHE A 369 26.90 -14.87 11.48
C PHE A 369 27.08 -16.39 11.26
N LEU A 370 26.66 -16.91 10.11
CA LEU A 370 26.83 -18.31 9.71
C LEU A 370 28.26 -18.64 9.22
N GLY A 371 29.13 -17.64 9.06
CA GLY A 371 30.47 -17.81 8.47
C GLY A 371 30.46 -17.97 6.95
N GLU A 372 29.33 -17.67 6.29
CA GLU A 372 29.11 -17.80 4.85
C GLU A 372 29.54 -16.51 4.12
N ARG A 373 30.84 -16.16 4.22
CA ARG A 373 31.39 -14.87 3.73
C ARG A 373 31.02 -14.54 2.28
N GLY A 374 31.03 -15.53 1.38
CA GLY A 374 30.69 -15.31 -0.03
C GLY A 374 29.25 -14.82 -0.23
N GLU A 375 28.30 -15.41 0.48
CA GLU A 375 26.89 -15.00 0.44
C GLU A 375 26.66 -13.65 1.11
N ALA A 376 27.38 -13.37 2.20
CA ALA A 376 27.32 -12.07 2.86
C ALA A 376 27.78 -10.92 1.93
N LEU A 377 28.91 -11.10 1.22
CA LEU A 377 29.41 -10.13 0.25
C LEU A 377 28.45 -9.95 -0.93
N ASN A 378 27.91 -11.04 -1.48
CA ASN A 378 26.91 -11.01 -2.55
C ASN A 378 25.67 -10.23 -2.12
N ALA A 379 25.13 -10.52 -0.93
CA ALA A 379 23.96 -9.81 -0.40
C ALA A 379 24.24 -8.32 -0.15
N MET A 380 25.42 -7.93 0.35
CA MET A 380 25.80 -6.51 0.47
C MET A 380 25.92 -5.81 -0.89
N GLY A 381 26.45 -6.48 -1.91
CA GLY A 381 26.47 -5.97 -3.28
C GLY A 381 25.06 -5.66 -3.79
N ARG A 382 24.12 -6.62 -3.63
CA ARG A 382 22.71 -6.43 -3.99
C ARG A 382 22.01 -5.34 -3.18
N CYS A 383 22.38 -5.17 -1.91
CA CYS A 383 21.90 -4.06 -1.10
C CYS A 383 22.27 -2.71 -1.74
N LEU A 384 23.53 -2.53 -2.15
CA LEU A 384 24.02 -1.31 -2.79
C LEU A 384 23.46 -1.08 -4.20
N GLU A 385 23.09 -2.13 -4.92
CA GLU A 385 22.37 -2.01 -6.20
C GLU A 385 20.99 -1.38 -6.01
N LEU A 386 20.27 -1.74 -4.94
CA LEU A 386 18.95 -1.18 -4.61
C LEU A 386 19.02 0.15 -3.84
N ASP A 387 20.06 0.34 -3.03
CA ASP A 387 20.31 1.56 -2.29
C ASP A 387 21.81 1.88 -2.29
N SER A 388 22.22 2.66 -3.29
CA SER A 388 23.61 3.13 -3.42
C SER A 388 24.08 4.00 -2.25
N THR A 389 23.17 4.47 -1.38
CA THR A 389 23.46 5.31 -0.23
C THR A 389 23.64 4.52 1.08
N ALA A 390 23.45 3.20 1.07
CA ALA A 390 23.64 2.35 2.25
C ALA A 390 25.11 2.33 2.72
N VAL A 391 25.43 3.18 3.70
CA VAL A 391 26.79 3.41 4.19
C VAL A 391 27.38 2.14 4.81
N GLU A 392 26.57 1.41 5.58
CA GLU A 392 26.97 0.20 6.28
C GLU A 392 27.36 -0.91 5.29
N ALA A 393 26.59 -1.10 4.23
CA ALA A 393 26.91 -2.07 3.18
C ALA A 393 28.21 -1.72 2.46
N ARG A 394 28.43 -0.42 2.17
CA ARG A 394 29.68 0.06 1.55
C ARG A 394 30.89 -0.17 2.44
N ASN A 395 30.77 0.16 3.73
CA ASN A 395 31.83 -0.05 4.71
C ASN A 395 32.14 -1.53 4.89
N TYR A 396 31.11 -2.39 4.91
CA TYR A 396 31.29 -3.83 4.99
C TYR A 396 32.10 -4.36 3.80
N LEU A 397 31.74 -4.00 2.56
CA LEU A 397 32.51 -4.42 1.38
C LEU A 397 33.94 -3.90 1.42
N ALA A 398 34.15 -2.63 1.77
CA ALA A 398 35.48 -2.02 1.83
C ALA A 398 36.42 -2.69 2.84
N ALA A 399 35.89 -3.23 3.96
CA ALA A 399 36.68 -3.94 4.96
C ALA A 399 37.07 -5.37 4.54
N HIS A 400 36.47 -5.91 3.47
CA HIS A 400 36.63 -7.29 3.03
C HIS A 400 37.26 -7.43 1.64
N HIS A 401 37.63 -6.30 1.02
CA HIS A 401 38.51 -6.16 -0.14
C HIS A 401 39.93 -5.80 0.34
#